data_AF-A0A366H4Z6-F1
#
_entry.id   AF-A0A366H4Z6-F1
#
_cell.length_a   1.000
_cell.length_b   1.000
_cell.length_c   1.000
_cell.angle_alpha   90.00
_cell.angle_beta   90.00
_cell.angle_gamma   90.00
#
_symmetry.space_group_name_H-M   'P 1'
#
loop_
_entity.id
_entity.type
_entity.pdbx_description
1 polymer ?
#
loop_
_entity_poly.entity_id
_entity_poly.type
_entity_poly.pdbx_seq_one_letter_code
_entity_poly.pdbx_strand_id
1 'polypeptide(L)'
;MSRPTKLILFVLLPLLLGIPAVYAMLMWRPANPLTFRMERVEEAAADDPAALRTVHIKIGNAGSTPIHLVSASLGNGTGEIAGDHSGPIYPAPWFAPGGYTLTIPARGSVDVTAPIDPVTLETPPVDGIFVHYTWTSKLKWKVTVLSLHLRARLPASLEGLVPRFPAEEDVTPLQAPGK
;
A
#
# COMPACT_ATOMS: atom_id res chain seq x y z
N MET A 1 2.10 -50.47 4.31
CA MET A 1 3.08 -49.52 3.73
C MET A 1 4.49 -49.95 4.12
N SER A 2 5.38 -50.10 3.16
CA SER A 2 6.77 -50.47 3.41
C SER A 2 7.53 -49.28 4.02
N ARG A 3 8.54 -49.55 4.87
CA ARG A 3 9.47 -48.55 5.42
C ARG A 3 10.04 -47.59 4.36
N PRO A 4 10.45 -48.04 3.16
CA PRO A 4 10.96 -47.14 2.12
C PRO A 4 9.93 -46.14 1.59
N THR A 5 8.65 -46.52 1.45
CA THR A 5 7.61 -45.59 1.00
C THR A 5 7.39 -44.44 1.99
N LYS A 6 7.46 -44.72 3.30
CA LYS A 6 7.33 -43.69 4.33
C LYS A 6 8.48 -42.67 4.26
N LEU A 7 9.70 -43.12 3.99
CA LEU A 7 10.88 -42.26 3.91
C LEU A 7 10.84 -41.37 2.66
N ILE A 8 10.42 -41.92 1.52
CA ILE A 8 10.19 -41.14 0.29
C ILE A 8 9.13 -40.07 0.54
N LEU A 9 7.98 -40.43 1.14
CA LEU A 9 6.91 -39.47 1.44
C LEU A 9 7.40 -38.37 2.41
N PHE A 10 8.19 -38.75 3.41
CA PHE A 10 8.73 -37.84 4.41
C PHE A 10 9.68 -36.79 3.81
N VAL A 11 10.42 -37.12 2.76
CA VAL A 11 11.30 -36.17 2.06
C VAL A 11 10.54 -35.39 0.99
N LEU A 12 9.63 -36.04 0.26
CA LEU A 12 8.90 -35.43 -0.84
C LEU A 12 7.90 -34.37 -0.36
N LEU A 13 7.23 -34.62 0.77
CA LEU A 13 6.23 -33.70 1.32
C LEU A 13 6.81 -32.32 1.71
N PRO A 14 7.89 -32.20 2.50
CA PRO A 14 8.49 -30.91 2.81
C PRO A 14 9.13 -30.27 1.58
N LEU A 15 9.60 -31.05 0.61
CA LEU A 15 10.09 -30.48 -0.65
C LEU A 15 8.94 -29.81 -1.43
N LEU A 16 7.81 -30.49 -1.55
CA LEU A 16 6.60 -30.00 -2.22
C LEU A 16 5.94 -28.84 -1.48
N LEU A 17 6.00 -28.81 -0.16
CA LEU A 17 5.44 -27.72 0.66
C LEU A 17 6.42 -26.56 0.85
N GLY A 18 7.73 -26.82 0.82
CA GLY A 18 8.78 -25.85 1.04
C GLY A 18 8.79 -24.78 -0.05
N ILE A 19 8.71 -25.19 -1.31
CA ILE A 19 8.66 -24.26 -2.46
C ILE A 19 7.49 -23.27 -2.35
N PRO A 20 6.22 -23.71 -2.20
CA PRO A 20 5.09 -22.79 -2.07
C PRO A 20 5.14 -21.98 -0.77
N ALA A 21 5.69 -22.52 0.32
CA ALA A 21 5.86 -21.77 1.57
C ALA A 21 6.85 -20.62 1.40
N VAL A 22 8.02 -20.86 0.78
CA VAL A 22 9.01 -19.83 0.47
C VAL A 22 8.42 -18.80 -0.49
N TYR A 23 7.72 -19.25 -1.53
CA TYR A 23 7.06 -18.34 -2.46
C TYR A 23 6.00 -17.46 -1.76
N ALA A 24 5.16 -18.05 -0.91
CA ALA A 24 4.18 -17.30 -0.12
C ALA A 24 4.86 -16.29 0.80
N MET A 25 5.97 -16.66 1.44
CA MET A 25 6.75 -15.78 2.31
C MET A 25 7.32 -14.59 1.55
N LEU A 26 7.92 -14.81 0.38
CA LEU A 26 8.46 -13.74 -0.48
C LEU A 26 7.37 -12.79 -0.99
N MET A 27 6.18 -13.32 -1.31
CA MET A 27 5.05 -12.50 -1.75
C MET A 27 4.27 -11.84 -0.61
N TRP A 28 4.51 -12.27 0.64
CA TRP A 28 3.78 -11.78 1.80
C TRP A 28 4.08 -10.31 2.08
N ARG A 29 5.38 -9.97 2.08
CA ARG A 29 5.91 -8.64 2.39
C ARG A 29 7.05 -8.28 1.43
N PRO A 30 6.76 -7.95 0.16
CA PRO A 30 7.78 -7.42 -0.74
C PRO A 30 8.43 -6.17 -0.14
N ALA A 31 9.75 -6.03 -0.27
CA ALA A 31 10.47 -4.87 0.26
C ALA A 31 10.20 -3.64 -0.62
N ASN A 32 9.75 -2.54 -0.02
CA ASN A 32 9.54 -1.21 -0.63
C ASN A 32 8.98 -1.26 -2.06
N PRO A 33 7.78 -1.84 -2.27
CA PRO A 33 7.30 -2.11 -3.62
C PRO A 33 6.83 -0.85 -4.36
N LEU A 34 6.50 0.22 -3.64
CA LEU A 34 5.85 1.41 -4.20
C LEU A 34 6.82 2.59 -4.36
N THR A 35 6.65 3.30 -5.46
CA THR A 35 7.33 4.57 -5.74
C THR A 35 6.30 5.63 -6.01
N PHE A 36 6.49 6.82 -5.46
CA PHE A 36 5.58 7.95 -5.64
C PHE A 36 6.32 9.04 -6.40
N ARG A 37 5.75 9.47 -7.53
CA ARG A 37 6.34 10.52 -8.37
C ARG A 37 5.33 11.61 -8.65
N MET A 38 5.69 12.84 -8.35
CA MET A 38 4.90 14.01 -8.72
C MET A 38 5.03 14.24 -10.22
N GLU A 39 3.90 14.32 -10.93
CA GLU A 39 3.89 14.59 -12.36
C GLU A 39 3.58 16.06 -12.65
N ARG A 40 2.57 16.62 -11.98
CA ARG A 40 2.13 18.00 -12.17
C ARG A 40 1.47 18.54 -10.91
N VAL A 41 1.61 19.84 -10.70
CA VAL A 41 0.81 20.60 -9.72
C VAL A 41 -0.15 21.49 -10.50
N GLU A 42 -1.43 21.47 -10.16
CA GLU A 42 -2.41 22.41 -10.69
C GLU A 42 -2.13 23.81 -10.11
N GLU A 43 -2.26 24.82 -10.96
CA GLU A 43 -2.13 26.21 -10.53
C GLU A 43 -3.29 26.56 -9.59
N ALA A 44 -3.02 27.41 -8.60
CA ALA A 44 -4.07 27.91 -7.72
C ALA A 44 -5.12 28.65 -8.57
N ALA A 45 -6.40 28.51 -8.20
CA ALA A 45 -7.45 29.34 -8.78
C ALA A 45 -7.11 30.82 -8.52
N ALA A 46 -7.27 31.66 -9.54
CA ALA A 46 -6.89 33.08 -9.45
C ALA A 46 -7.57 33.84 -8.30
N ASP A 47 -8.73 33.35 -7.86
CA ASP A 47 -9.58 34.02 -6.86
C ASP A 47 -9.25 33.62 -5.41
N ASP A 48 -8.47 32.56 -5.17
CA ASP A 48 -8.11 32.12 -3.81
C ASP A 48 -6.70 31.50 -3.76
N PRO A 49 -5.67 32.28 -3.41
CA PRO A 49 -4.31 31.78 -3.28
C PRO A 49 -4.12 30.83 -2.08
N ALA A 50 -5.06 30.78 -1.14
CA ALA A 50 -5.05 29.85 -0.01
C ALA A 50 -5.75 28.51 -0.32
N ALA A 51 -6.39 28.39 -1.49
CA ALA A 51 -7.03 27.15 -1.89
C ALA A 51 -6.01 26.01 -2.03
N LEU A 52 -6.42 24.81 -1.60
CA LEU A 52 -5.63 23.58 -1.77
C LEU A 52 -5.31 23.38 -3.25
N ARG A 53 -4.04 23.12 -3.57
CA ARG A 53 -3.61 22.79 -4.93
C ARG A 53 -3.74 21.29 -5.15
N THR A 54 -4.19 20.88 -6.33
CA THR A 54 -4.20 19.46 -6.70
C THR A 54 -2.84 19.06 -7.22
N VAL A 55 -2.20 18.08 -6.58
CA VAL A 55 -0.98 17.43 -7.07
C VAL A 55 -1.36 16.13 -7.75
N HIS A 56 -0.93 15.96 -9.00
CA HIS A 56 -1.01 14.72 -9.74
C HIS A 56 0.21 13.88 -9.40
N ILE A 57 -0.02 12.71 -8.80
CA ILE A 57 1.01 11.77 -8.36
C ILE A 57 0.82 10.47 -9.15
N LYS A 58 1.91 9.94 -9.67
CA LYS A 58 1.95 8.60 -10.23
C LYS A 58 2.52 7.64 -9.20
N ILE A 59 1.72 6.64 -8.84
CA ILE A 59 2.15 5.56 -7.95
C ILE A 59 2.59 4.39 -8.82
N GLY A 60 3.88 4.09 -8.79
CA GLY A 60 4.47 2.91 -9.44
C GLY A 60 4.61 1.74 -8.47
N ASN A 61 4.50 0.53 -8.98
CA ASN A 61 4.80 -0.71 -8.25
C ASN A 61 5.89 -1.48 -9.00
N ALA A 62 7.09 -1.54 -8.44
CA ALA A 62 8.21 -2.29 -9.00
C ALA A 62 8.11 -3.80 -8.75
N GLY A 63 7.25 -4.21 -7.82
CA GLY A 63 7.05 -5.61 -7.43
C GLY A 63 6.38 -6.47 -8.49
N SER A 64 6.58 -7.78 -8.39
CA SER A 64 5.93 -8.79 -9.24
C SER A 64 4.50 -9.13 -8.81
N THR A 65 4.00 -8.54 -7.72
CA THR A 65 2.63 -8.76 -7.22
C THR A 65 1.87 -7.44 -7.13
N PRO A 66 0.54 -7.47 -7.37
CA PRO A 66 -0.29 -6.31 -7.10
C PRO A 66 -0.26 -5.95 -5.61
N ILE A 67 -0.25 -4.65 -5.34
CA ILE A 67 -0.31 -4.08 -4.00
C ILE A 67 -1.66 -3.40 -3.82
N HIS A 68 -2.29 -3.61 -2.67
CA HIS A 68 -3.45 -2.86 -2.24
C HIS A 68 -2.97 -1.75 -1.30
N LEU A 69 -3.03 -0.51 -1.78
CA LEU A 69 -2.79 0.68 -0.97
C LEU A 69 -4.05 0.96 -0.16
N VAL A 70 -3.90 0.99 1.17
CA VAL A 70 -5.01 1.16 2.13
C VAL A 70 -5.15 2.64 2.49
N SER A 71 -4.04 3.32 2.73
CA SER A 71 -3.99 4.77 2.92
C SER A 71 -2.65 5.31 2.43
N ALA A 72 -2.63 6.57 2.02
CA ALA A 72 -1.40 7.31 1.82
C ALA A 72 -1.66 8.79 2.10
N SER A 73 -0.67 9.47 2.65
CA SER A 73 -0.68 10.90 2.95
C SER A 73 0.69 11.48 2.68
N LEU A 74 0.72 12.75 2.28
CA LEU A 74 1.97 13.51 2.23
C LEU A 74 2.38 13.88 3.67
N GLY A 75 3.65 14.19 3.88
CA GLY A 75 4.18 14.60 5.18
C GLY A 75 5.60 15.14 5.03
N ASN A 76 6.13 15.72 6.10
CA ASN A 76 7.53 16.12 6.16
C ASN A 76 8.38 14.94 6.65
N GLY A 77 9.68 14.95 6.36
CA GLY A 77 10.59 13.83 6.70
C GLY A 77 10.78 13.55 8.19
N THR A 78 10.19 14.34 9.09
CA THR A 78 10.24 14.09 10.54
C THR A 78 9.20 13.06 11.00
N GLY A 79 8.31 12.61 10.09
CA GLY A 79 7.22 11.70 10.43
C GLY A 79 6.09 12.36 11.21
N GLU A 80 6.19 13.66 11.46
CA GLU A 80 5.02 14.46 11.76
C GLU A 80 4.20 14.53 10.48
N ILE A 81 2.97 14.03 10.54
CA ILE A 81 1.99 14.34 9.51
C ILE A 81 1.90 15.86 9.56
N ALA A 82 2.47 16.55 8.55
CA ALA A 82 2.56 18.00 8.54
C ALA A 82 1.14 18.52 8.77
N GLY A 83 0.95 19.12 9.96
CA GLY A 83 -0.31 19.04 10.71
C GLY A 83 -1.53 19.30 9.85
N ASP A 84 -2.51 18.40 9.87
CA ASP A 84 -3.87 18.52 9.26
C ASP A 84 -4.00 19.02 7.80
N HIS A 85 -2.89 19.35 7.13
CA HIS A 85 -2.83 20.05 5.84
C HIS A 85 -2.27 19.17 4.71
N SER A 86 -1.82 17.97 5.05
CA SER A 86 -1.36 16.97 4.10
C SER A 86 -2.53 16.09 3.68
N GLY A 87 -3.13 16.43 2.53
CA GLY A 87 -4.30 15.74 2.04
C GLY A 87 -4.07 14.24 1.84
N PRO A 88 -5.00 13.36 2.26
CA PRO A 88 -4.99 11.96 1.85
C PRO A 88 -4.93 11.82 0.31
N ILE A 89 -4.16 10.83 -0.14
CA ILE A 89 -4.01 10.52 -1.56
C ILE A 89 -5.22 9.69 -2.01
N TYR A 90 -5.89 10.16 -3.05
CA TYR A 90 -7.16 9.60 -3.49
C TYR A 90 -7.05 8.99 -4.88
N PRO A 91 -7.56 7.75 -5.09
CA PRO A 91 -7.70 7.21 -6.43
C PRO A 91 -8.73 8.02 -7.22
N ALA A 92 -8.36 8.51 -8.40
CA ALA A 92 -9.32 9.09 -9.34
C ALA A 92 -10.06 7.95 -10.08
N PRO A 93 -11.41 7.90 -10.19
CA PRO A 93 -12.47 8.71 -9.58
C PRO A 93 -13.10 8.03 -8.35
N TRP A 94 -13.53 8.86 -7.43
CA TRP A 94 -13.51 8.61 -5.99
C TRP A 94 -14.82 8.00 -5.42
N PHE A 95 -15.59 7.29 -6.25
CA PHE A 95 -16.97 6.86 -5.94
C PHE A 95 -17.26 5.38 -6.24
N ALA A 96 -16.37 4.47 -5.84
CA ALA A 96 -16.66 3.04 -5.90
C ALA A 96 -17.21 2.54 -4.54
N PRO A 97 -18.48 2.09 -4.45
CA PRO A 97 -19.02 1.47 -3.24
C PRO A 97 -18.34 0.10 -3.03
N GLY A 98 -17.54 -0.04 -1.96
CA GLY A 98 -16.86 -1.32 -1.67
C GLY A 98 -15.62 -1.28 -0.78
N GLY A 99 -15.15 -0.10 -0.37
CA GLY A 99 -13.98 0.06 0.51
C GLY A 99 -12.78 0.72 -0.17
N TYR A 100 -11.96 1.37 0.64
CA TYR A 100 -10.97 2.37 0.24
C TYR A 100 -9.63 1.81 -0.25
N THR A 101 -9.58 0.61 -0.87
CA THR A 101 -8.30 0.05 -1.32
C THR A 101 -8.03 0.32 -2.79
N LEU A 102 -6.99 1.11 -3.07
CA LEU A 102 -6.46 1.29 -4.42
C LEU A 102 -5.56 0.11 -4.78
N THR A 103 -5.86 -0.58 -5.88
CA THR A 103 -5.01 -1.69 -6.36
C THR A 103 -4.00 -1.17 -7.37
N ILE A 104 -2.72 -1.29 -7.05
CA ILE A 104 -1.61 -0.92 -7.94
C ILE A 104 -1.11 -2.20 -8.61
N PRO A 105 -1.21 -2.32 -9.95
CA PRO A 105 -0.85 -3.54 -10.65
C PRO A 105 0.63 -3.89 -10.49
N ALA A 106 0.97 -5.18 -10.58
CA ALA A 106 2.36 -5.62 -10.59
C ALA A 106 3.12 -5.00 -11.77
N ARG A 107 4.32 -4.47 -11.53
CA ARG A 107 5.16 -3.83 -12.57
C ARG A 107 4.44 -2.73 -13.35
N GLY A 108 3.46 -2.08 -12.73
CA GLY A 108 2.64 -1.06 -13.36
C GLY A 108 2.50 0.18 -12.50
N SER A 109 1.62 1.09 -12.92
CA SER A 109 1.40 2.36 -12.24
C SER A 109 -0.06 2.78 -12.28
N VAL A 110 -0.46 3.62 -11.33
CA VAL A 110 -1.77 4.27 -11.28
C VAL A 110 -1.56 5.76 -11.02
N ASP A 111 -2.32 6.59 -11.73
CA ASP A 111 -2.34 8.04 -11.53
C ASP A 111 -3.38 8.39 -10.47
N VAL A 112 -2.99 9.24 -9.52
CA VAL A 112 -3.81 9.67 -8.38
C VAL A 112 -3.63 11.15 -8.16
N THR A 113 -4.54 11.74 -7.39
CA THR A 113 -4.47 13.15 -7.03
C THR A 113 -4.44 13.31 -5.51
N ALA A 114 -3.70 14.30 -5.03
CA ALA A 114 -3.65 14.67 -3.63
C ALA A 114 -3.82 16.19 -3.50
N PRO A 115 -4.75 16.68 -2.69
CA PRO A 115 -4.79 18.10 -2.36
C PRO A 115 -3.62 18.42 -1.41
N ILE A 116 -2.89 19.49 -1.69
CA ILE A 116 -1.79 19.98 -0.87
C ILE A 116 -2.00 21.46 -0.54
N ASP A 117 -1.65 21.84 0.67
CA ASP A 117 -1.61 23.24 1.06
C ASP A 117 -0.49 23.98 0.28
N PRO A 118 -0.77 25.15 -0.33
CA PRO A 118 0.23 25.98 -0.98
C PRO A 118 1.48 26.23 -0.14
N VAL A 119 1.34 26.44 1.18
CA VAL A 119 2.45 26.71 2.10
C VAL A 119 3.43 25.54 2.15
N THR A 120 2.92 24.31 2.02
CA THR A 120 3.75 23.10 2.02
C THR A 120 4.57 22.96 0.74
N LEU A 121 4.10 23.54 -0.37
CA LEU A 121 4.84 23.57 -1.65
C LEU A 121 5.92 24.66 -1.68
N GLU A 122 5.75 25.74 -0.91
CA GLU A 122 6.69 26.86 -0.87
C GLU A 122 7.91 26.58 0.04
N THR A 123 7.73 25.71 1.04
CA THR A 123 8.78 25.37 2.03
C THR A 123 8.45 23.99 2.61
N PRO A 124 9.17 22.88 2.35
CA PRO A 124 10.50 22.67 1.74
C PRO A 124 10.50 22.42 0.20
N PRO A 125 11.68 22.37 -0.46
CA PRO A 125 11.79 21.82 -1.82
C PRO A 125 11.14 20.42 -1.90
N VAL A 126 10.60 20.04 -3.06
CA VAL A 126 9.89 18.76 -3.27
C VAL A 126 10.62 17.55 -2.68
N ASP A 127 11.97 17.58 -2.69
CA ASP A 127 12.85 16.56 -2.10
C ASP A 127 12.69 16.35 -0.58
N GLY A 128 12.02 17.27 0.13
CA GLY A 128 11.68 17.19 1.55
C GLY A 128 10.28 16.65 1.86
N ILE A 129 9.49 16.34 0.82
CA ILE A 129 8.15 15.77 0.97
C ILE A 129 8.26 14.25 0.97
N PHE A 130 7.68 13.62 1.98
CA PHE A 130 7.60 12.17 2.11
C PHE A 130 6.16 11.72 1.98
N VAL A 131 5.98 10.51 1.47
CA VAL A 131 4.69 9.83 1.45
C VAL A 131 4.69 8.78 2.55
N HIS A 132 3.80 8.97 3.51
CA HIS A 132 3.48 7.98 4.54
C HIS A 132 2.32 7.15 4.02
N TYR A 133 2.48 5.83 3.98
CA TYR A 133 1.43 4.99 3.41
C TYR A 133 1.33 3.65 4.09
N THR A 134 0.11 3.13 4.10
CA THR A 134 -0.19 1.77 4.54
C THR A 134 -0.65 0.93 3.36
N TRP A 135 -0.15 -0.30 3.28
CA TRP A 135 -0.40 -1.17 2.15
C TRP A 135 -0.44 -2.64 2.55
N THR A 136 -0.89 -3.48 1.63
CA THR A 136 -0.88 -4.93 1.81
C THR A 136 -0.71 -5.64 0.47
N SER A 137 0.05 -6.73 0.46
CA SER A 137 0.20 -7.56 -0.74
C SER A 137 -1.13 -8.24 -1.08
N LYS A 138 -1.36 -8.56 -2.35
CA LYS A 138 -2.56 -9.30 -2.78
C LYS A 138 -2.81 -10.59 -1.99
N LEU A 139 -1.74 -11.31 -1.64
CA LEU A 139 -1.85 -12.54 -0.86
C LEU A 139 -2.31 -12.24 0.57
N LYS A 140 -1.64 -11.31 1.25
CA LYS A 140 -1.99 -10.90 2.62
C LYS A 140 -3.41 -10.32 2.68
N TRP A 141 -3.81 -9.49 1.71
CA TRP A 141 -5.18 -8.98 1.57
C TRP A 141 -6.22 -10.10 1.51
N LYS A 142 -6.02 -11.11 0.65
CA LYS A 142 -6.93 -12.26 0.56
C LYS A 142 -7.06 -13.01 1.88
N VAL A 143 -5.94 -13.21 2.59
CA VAL A 143 -5.96 -13.86 3.90
C VAL A 143 -6.68 -12.98 4.93
N THR A 144 -6.46 -11.66 4.93
CA THR A 144 -7.19 -10.72 5.78
C THR A 144 -8.70 -10.77 5.54
N VAL A 145 -9.13 -10.73 4.28
CA VAL A 145 -10.56 -10.84 3.90
C VAL A 145 -11.14 -12.18 4.35
N LEU A 146 -10.41 -13.28 4.17
CA LEU A 146 -10.84 -14.60 4.65
C LEU A 146 -10.95 -14.63 6.18
N SER A 147 -9.97 -14.09 6.91
CA SER A 147 -10.01 -13.98 8.38
C SER A 147 -11.21 -13.16 8.85
N LEU A 148 -11.50 -12.03 8.21
CA LEU A 148 -12.67 -11.20 8.53
C LEU A 148 -13.97 -11.98 8.30
N HIS A 149 -14.06 -12.69 7.18
CA HIS A 149 -15.22 -13.52 6.85
C HIS A 149 -15.43 -14.66 7.85
N LEU A 150 -14.35 -15.30 8.31
CA LEU A 150 -14.40 -16.31 9.36
C LEU A 150 -14.88 -15.70 10.68
N ARG A 151 -14.32 -14.55 11.10
CA ARG A 151 -14.76 -13.85 12.33
C ARG A 151 -16.25 -13.51 12.31
N ALA A 152 -16.77 -13.08 11.16
CA ALA A 152 -18.20 -12.76 11.01
C ALA A 152 -19.12 -13.99 11.14
N ARG A 153 -18.60 -15.21 11.02
CA ARG A 153 -19.37 -16.47 11.06
C ARG A 153 -19.10 -17.34 12.27
N LEU A 154 -18.01 -17.09 13.00
CA LEU A 154 -17.62 -17.89 14.16
C LEU A 154 -18.32 -17.41 15.43
N PRO A 155 -18.56 -18.32 16.39
CA PRO A 155 -18.98 -17.95 17.73
C PRO A 155 -17.97 -16.99 18.38
N ALA A 156 -18.45 -16.07 19.23
CA ALA A 156 -17.60 -15.09 19.93
C ALA A 156 -16.46 -15.73 20.73
N SER A 157 -16.66 -16.95 21.25
CA SER A 157 -15.63 -17.72 21.97
C SER A 157 -14.41 -18.09 21.12
N LEU A 158 -14.55 -18.13 19.79
CA LEU A 158 -13.48 -18.45 18.84
C LEU A 158 -12.92 -17.20 18.13
N GLU A 159 -13.51 -16.02 18.33
CA GLU A 159 -13.11 -14.79 17.64
C GLU A 159 -11.63 -14.44 17.91
N GLY A 160 -11.18 -14.65 19.15
CA GLY A 160 -9.79 -14.40 19.57
C GLY A 160 -8.76 -15.36 18.96
N LEU A 161 -9.20 -16.48 18.39
CA LEU A 161 -8.31 -17.46 17.72
C LEU A 161 -8.06 -17.12 16.26
N VAL A 162 -8.85 -16.22 15.65
CA VAL A 162 -8.67 -15.84 14.25
C VAL A 162 -7.53 -14.84 14.14
N PRO A 163 -6.46 -15.15 13.37
CA PRO A 163 -5.32 -14.26 13.25
C PRO A 163 -5.70 -12.94 12.59
N ARG A 164 -5.12 -11.85 13.10
CA ARG A 164 -5.18 -10.50 12.52
C ARG A 164 -3.90 -10.23 11.75
N PHE A 165 -4.06 -9.67 10.56
CA PHE A 165 -2.95 -9.32 9.69
C PHE A 165 -2.99 -7.81 9.44
N PRO A 166 -2.23 -7.00 10.20
CA PRO A 166 -2.23 -5.55 10.03
C PRO A 166 -1.68 -5.18 8.65
N ALA A 167 -2.01 -4.00 8.14
CA ALA A 167 -1.32 -3.45 6.98
C ALA A 167 0.17 -3.25 7.30
N GLU A 168 1.00 -3.23 6.27
CA GLU A 168 2.37 -2.76 6.39
C GLU A 168 2.37 -1.24 6.28
N GLU A 169 3.25 -0.58 7.00
CA GLU A 169 3.46 0.87 6.96
C GLU A 169 4.86 1.14 6.43
N ASP A 170 4.96 2.08 5.48
CA ASP A 170 6.24 2.50 4.93
C ASP A 170 6.23 4.02 4.68
N VAL A 171 7.43 4.56 4.54
CA VAL A 171 7.68 5.97 4.23
C VAL A 171 8.66 6.03 3.07
N THR A 172 8.35 6.84 2.05
CA THR A 172 9.21 6.99 0.86
C THR A 172 9.21 8.45 0.41
N PRO A 173 10.37 9.02 0.01
CA PRO A 173 10.41 10.37 -0.51
C PRO A 173 9.57 10.50 -1.80
N LEU A 174 8.85 11.61 -1.93
CA LEU A 174 8.13 11.95 -3.15
C LEU A 174 9.14 12.39 -4.22
N GLN A 175 9.17 11.68 -5.34
CA GLN A 175 10.08 12.02 -6.43
C GLN A 175 9.58 13.25 -7.18
N ALA A 176 10.46 14.22 -7.42
CA ALA A 176 10.19 15.39 -8.25
C ALA A 176 9.85 14.97 -9.70
N PRO A 177 9.09 15.82 -10.45
CA PRO A 177 8.93 15.63 -11.88
C PRO A 177 10.31 15.62 -12.55
N GLY A 178 10.55 14.65 -13.43
CA GLY A 178 11.85 14.44 -14.07
C GLY A 178 12.35 15.74 -14.72
N LYS A 179 13.59 16.13 -14.38
CA LYS A 179 14.33 17.16 -15.12
C LYS A 179 14.70 16.65 -16.51
#